data_AF-A0A4Q1DA39-F1
#
_entry.id   AF-A0A4Q1DA39-F1
#
_cell.length_a   1.000
_cell.length_b   1.000
_cell.length_c   1.000
_cell.angle_alpha   90.00
_cell.angle_beta   90.00
_cell.angle_gamma   90.00
#
_symmetry.space_group_name_H-M   'P 1'
#
loop_
_entity.id
_entity.type
_entity.pdbx_description
1 polymer ?
#
loop_
_entity_poly.entity_id
_entity_poly.type
_entity_poly.pdbx_seq_one_letter_code
_entity_poly.pdbx_strand_id
1 'polypeptide(L)'
;MLFSTDKQTLNDLNIFGRHGAESIFYLFNRCVTSGGAALLEELFRHPLSDDKAINRRAGIIRHFKDAAAGFPFSPGDFGIIDAYLANRDERSRLSMTHHSLAGKLGHMLAPEAAVQQVIKGVHALADVLKTCRRFLQSLPPVPDYDTEKESMQLLLSEPALAPILNCKQKLSFEAVAGFDVLLRFRYHDTIKKILKYIYQLDVYIAVARVAREREFVLPKALPRQPLTVSIEGIYHPQVNKAVRNNISIGSGSNLIFLTGANMAGKSTFMKSFSIAMYLAHMGFPVAAERMTFSVSDGIYTTINLPDNLGIGASHFYAEVLRVKKMAQELAAGKNLFIVFDELFRGTNVKDACEATIAIVEGFARHRNSVFVVSTHIIEAGAILKRTCDNVKFIYLPTKMNGAIPVYTYTIEEGITNDRHGMVIVNNEGILNILEEGIQQMKLS
;
A
#
# COMPACT_ATOMS: atom_id res chain seq x y z
N MET A 1 16.46 9.84 3.79
CA MET A 1 15.59 10.65 2.91
C MET A 1 14.17 10.11 2.99
N LEU A 2 13.15 10.94 2.82
CA LEU A 2 11.76 10.49 2.79
C LEU A 2 11.43 9.94 1.40
N PHE A 3 10.70 8.82 1.36
CA PHE A 3 10.16 8.30 0.11
C PHE A 3 9.11 9.27 -0.46
N SER A 4 9.26 9.62 -1.73
CA SER A 4 8.45 10.65 -2.40
C SER A 4 7.38 10.02 -3.31
N THR A 5 6.13 10.47 -3.20
CA THR A 5 5.04 10.09 -4.11
C THR A 5 3.99 11.20 -4.17
N ASP A 6 2.94 11.04 -4.97
CA ASP A 6 1.86 12.02 -5.07
C ASP A 6 0.45 11.43 -5.16
N LYS A 7 -0.55 12.29 -4.96
CA LYS A 7 -1.97 11.90 -4.95
C LYS A 7 -2.40 11.19 -6.24
N GLN A 8 -1.86 11.61 -7.39
CA GLN A 8 -2.15 10.95 -8.66
C GLN A 8 -1.65 9.51 -8.64
N THR A 9 -0.41 9.28 -8.19
CA THR A 9 0.16 7.92 -8.06
C THR A 9 -0.67 7.05 -7.13
N LEU A 10 -1.12 7.58 -5.99
CA LEU A 10 -2.01 6.86 -5.08
C LEU A 10 -3.35 6.49 -5.71
N ASN A 11 -3.89 7.34 -6.61
CA ASN A 11 -5.12 7.09 -7.34
C ASN A 11 -4.93 6.05 -8.45
N ASP A 12 -3.88 6.19 -9.26
CA ASP A 12 -3.54 5.29 -10.37
C ASP A 12 -3.42 3.83 -9.89
N LEU A 13 -2.78 3.66 -8.73
CA LEU A 13 -2.54 2.37 -8.09
C LEU A 13 -3.68 1.91 -7.17
N ASN A 14 -4.75 2.70 -7.06
CA ASN A 14 -5.91 2.41 -6.22
C ASN A 14 -5.53 2.08 -4.76
N ILE A 15 -4.57 2.84 -4.19
CA ILE A 15 -4.01 2.54 -2.86
C ILE A 15 -5.09 2.65 -1.78
N PHE A 16 -5.79 3.78 -1.71
CA PHE A 16 -6.86 3.98 -0.71
C PHE A 16 -8.27 3.77 -1.27
N GLY A 17 -8.43 3.74 -2.60
CA GLY A 17 -9.73 3.62 -3.24
C GLY A 17 -10.53 4.94 -3.29
N ARG A 18 -11.55 4.95 -4.14
CA ARG A 18 -12.64 5.95 -4.10
C ARG A 18 -13.90 5.20 -3.67
N HIS A 19 -14.61 5.72 -2.65
CA HIS A 19 -16.03 5.42 -2.38
C HIS A 19 -16.39 3.92 -2.41
N GLY A 20 -15.85 3.12 -1.48
CA GLY A 20 -16.30 1.72 -1.27
C GLY A 20 -15.74 0.66 -2.23
N ALA A 21 -14.82 1.01 -3.14
CA ALA A 21 -14.15 0.04 -4.00
C ALA A 21 -13.08 -0.79 -3.25
N GLU A 22 -12.82 -2.02 -3.72
CA GLU A 22 -11.71 -2.85 -3.21
C GLU A 22 -10.37 -2.15 -3.50
N SER A 23 -9.75 -1.53 -2.50
CA SER A 23 -8.43 -0.88 -2.61
C SER A 23 -7.30 -1.77 -2.10
N ILE A 24 -6.04 -1.40 -2.39
CA ILE A 24 -4.88 -2.11 -1.84
C ILE A 24 -4.84 -1.97 -0.31
N PHE A 25 -5.16 -0.80 0.23
CA PHE A 25 -5.31 -0.61 1.67
C PHE A 25 -6.39 -1.53 2.26
N TYR A 26 -7.56 -1.63 1.61
CA TYR A 26 -8.64 -2.51 2.06
C TYR A 26 -8.23 -3.98 2.08
N LEU A 27 -7.40 -4.42 1.12
CA LEU A 27 -6.84 -5.78 1.11
C LEU A 27 -6.04 -6.08 2.39
N PHE A 28 -5.27 -5.11 2.87
CA PHE A 28 -4.39 -5.25 4.04
C PHE A 28 -5.03 -4.87 5.37
N ASN A 29 -6.09 -4.06 5.38
CA ASN A 29 -6.75 -3.62 6.60
C ASN A 29 -7.59 -4.73 7.24
N ARG A 30 -6.89 -5.64 7.91
CA ARG A 30 -7.43 -6.75 8.71
C ARG A 30 -7.08 -6.59 10.20
N CYS A 31 -6.75 -5.36 10.60
CA CYS A 31 -6.43 -5.02 11.98
C CYS A 31 -7.65 -5.25 12.87
N VAL A 32 -7.41 -5.75 14.07
CA VAL A 32 -8.45 -5.94 15.09
C VAL A 32 -8.79 -4.64 15.80
N THR A 33 -7.80 -3.74 15.93
CA THR A 33 -7.89 -2.49 16.66
C THR A 33 -8.03 -1.28 15.74
N SER A 34 -8.77 -0.28 16.20
CA SER A 34 -8.87 1.06 15.57
C SER A 34 -7.50 1.71 15.42
N GLY A 35 -6.68 1.65 16.48
CA GLY A 35 -5.32 2.18 16.48
C GLY A 35 -4.38 1.46 15.51
N GLY A 36 -4.51 0.14 15.37
CA GLY A 36 -3.80 -0.64 14.36
C GLY A 36 -4.19 -0.25 12.94
N ALA A 37 -5.50 -0.10 12.67
CA ALA A 37 -5.98 0.36 11.36
C ALA A 37 -5.48 1.77 11.00
N ALA A 38 -5.48 2.70 11.97
CA ALA A 38 -4.94 4.05 11.79
C ALA A 38 -3.42 4.03 11.53
N LEU A 39 -2.67 3.22 12.28
CA LEU A 39 -1.23 3.03 12.07
C LEU A 39 -0.94 2.41 10.69
N LEU A 40 -1.72 1.41 10.27
CA LEU A 40 -1.61 0.83 8.94
C LEU A 40 -1.80 1.90 7.86
N GLU A 41 -2.79 2.77 8.01
CA GLU A 41 -3.03 3.86 7.07
C GLU A 41 -1.84 4.83 7.02
N GLU A 42 -1.25 5.18 8.17
CA GLU A 42 -0.04 5.98 8.26
C GLU A 42 1.14 5.31 7.52
N LEU A 43 1.33 4.00 7.68
CA LEU A 43 2.37 3.24 6.97
C LEU A 43 2.17 3.26 5.45
N PHE A 44 0.92 3.17 4.98
CA PHE A 44 0.59 3.33 3.56
C PHE A 44 0.91 4.75 3.08
N ARG A 45 0.72 5.80 3.89
CA ARG A 45 1.03 7.18 3.50
C ARG A 45 2.52 7.48 3.47
N HIS A 46 3.33 6.70 4.20
CA HIS A 46 4.76 6.94 4.39
C HIS A 46 5.61 5.69 4.12
N PRO A 47 5.76 5.25 2.85
CA PRO A 47 6.70 4.19 2.51
C PRO A 47 8.15 4.55 2.87
N LEU A 48 9.01 3.55 2.95
CA LEU A 48 10.41 3.69 3.34
C LEU A 48 11.32 3.83 2.10
N SER A 49 12.52 4.38 2.27
CA SER A 49 13.56 4.45 1.21
C SER A 49 14.92 3.90 1.68
N ASP A 50 14.90 3.13 2.77
CA ASP A 50 16.07 2.55 3.42
C ASP A 50 15.91 1.02 3.44
N ASP A 51 16.90 0.32 2.87
CA ASP A 51 16.84 -1.13 2.68
C ASP A 51 16.85 -1.89 4.00
N LYS A 52 17.59 -1.40 5.01
CA LYS A 52 17.65 -2.03 6.33
C LYS A 52 16.31 -1.91 7.05
N ALA A 53 15.69 -0.73 7.04
CA ALA A 53 14.38 -0.51 7.63
C ALA A 53 13.27 -1.35 6.96
N ILE A 54 13.32 -1.47 5.62
CA ILE A 54 12.40 -2.31 4.85
C ILE A 54 12.58 -3.79 5.22
N ASN A 55 13.83 -4.28 5.17
CA ASN A 55 14.15 -5.68 5.47
C ASN A 55 13.83 -6.06 6.91
N ARG A 56 14.07 -5.16 7.88
CA ARG A 56 13.67 -5.32 9.27
C ARG A 56 12.16 -5.54 9.39
N ARG A 57 11.36 -4.64 8.84
CA ARG A 57 9.89 -4.76 8.89
C ARG A 57 9.40 -6.04 8.19
N ALA A 58 9.94 -6.35 7.02
CA ALA A 58 9.63 -7.57 6.28
C ALA A 58 10.02 -8.83 7.08
N GLY A 59 11.14 -8.80 7.81
CA GLY A 59 11.59 -9.87 8.70
C GLY A 59 10.62 -10.14 9.85
N ILE A 60 10.15 -9.09 10.51
CA ILE A 60 9.16 -9.18 11.59
C ILE A 60 7.86 -9.80 11.05
N ILE A 61 7.34 -9.28 9.93
CA ILE A 61 6.11 -9.80 9.30
C ILE A 61 6.30 -11.26 8.85
N ARG A 62 7.45 -11.62 8.28
CA ARG A 62 7.78 -13.00 7.90
C ARG A 62 7.71 -13.94 9.10
N HIS A 63 8.30 -13.55 10.23
CA HIS A 63 8.25 -14.37 11.43
C HIS A 63 6.81 -14.62 11.91
N PHE A 64 5.98 -13.58 11.97
CA PHE A 64 4.56 -13.74 12.33
C PHE A 64 3.76 -14.54 11.31
N LYS A 65 4.13 -14.47 10.01
CA LYS A 65 3.52 -15.28 8.94
C LYS A 65 3.82 -16.76 9.17
N ASP A 66 5.09 -17.10 9.38
CA ASP A 66 5.60 -18.47 9.52
C ASP A 66 5.13 -19.12 10.82
N ALA A 67 5.07 -18.36 11.92
CA ALA A 67 4.53 -18.82 13.20
C ALA A 67 3.00 -18.95 13.22
N ALA A 68 2.32 -18.50 12.16
CA ALA A 68 0.86 -18.39 12.09
C ALA A 68 0.23 -17.71 13.32
N ALA A 69 0.90 -16.68 13.84
CA ALA A 69 0.52 -16.05 15.10
C ALA A 69 -0.88 -15.42 15.02
N GLY A 70 -1.68 -15.61 16.07
CA GLY A 70 -2.95 -14.92 16.26
C GLY A 70 -2.79 -13.66 17.10
N PHE A 71 -3.62 -12.66 16.85
CA PHE A 71 -3.70 -11.49 17.73
C PHE A 71 -4.45 -11.89 19.00
N PRO A 72 -3.83 -11.80 20.20
CA PRO A 72 -4.35 -12.44 21.41
C PRO A 72 -5.42 -11.63 22.15
N PHE A 73 -5.75 -10.43 21.68
CA PHE A 73 -6.62 -9.49 22.38
C PHE A 73 -8.05 -9.51 21.82
N SER A 74 -9.03 -9.21 22.67
CA SER A 74 -10.43 -9.09 22.26
C SER A 74 -10.67 -7.78 21.50
N PRO A 75 -11.34 -7.81 20.32
CA PRO A 75 -11.65 -6.59 19.55
C PRO A 75 -12.49 -5.57 20.34
N GLY A 76 -13.41 -6.04 21.18
CA GLY A 76 -14.35 -5.18 21.92
C GLY A 76 -13.68 -4.30 22.99
N ASP A 77 -12.52 -4.72 23.50
CA ASP A 77 -11.86 -4.04 24.60
C ASP A 77 -11.27 -2.68 24.16
N PHE A 78 -10.76 -2.57 22.94
CA PHE A 78 -10.06 -1.36 22.49
C PHE A 78 -10.98 -0.17 22.28
N GLY A 79 -12.21 -0.38 21.80
CA GLY A 79 -13.21 0.70 21.71
C GLY A 79 -13.57 1.26 23.09
N ILE A 80 -13.64 0.40 24.11
CA ILE A 80 -13.91 0.78 25.50
C ILE A 80 -12.69 1.54 26.07
N ILE A 81 -11.48 1.04 25.85
CA ILE A 81 -10.23 1.66 26.32
C ILE A 81 -10.02 3.04 25.69
N ASP A 82 -10.24 3.18 24.38
CA ASP A 82 -10.10 4.47 23.68
C ASP A 82 -11.05 5.52 24.27
N ALA A 83 -12.33 5.16 24.44
CA ALA A 83 -13.33 6.05 25.02
C ALA A 83 -13.01 6.41 26.49
N TYR A 84 -12.48 5.46 27.25
CA TYR A 84 -12.05 5.64 28.63
C TYR A 84 -10.86 6.61 28.75
N LEU A 85 -9.80 6.41 27.97
CA LEU A 85 -8.59 7.23 28.01
C LEU A 85 -8.76 8.62 27.37
N ALA A 86 -9.76 8.79 26.50
CA ALA A 86 -10.10 10.10 25.92
C ALA A 86 -10.65 11.09 26.97
N ASN A 87 -11.34 10.59 28.00
CA ASN A 87 -11.95 11.43 29.04
C ASN A 87 -10.93 11.78 30.13
N ARG A 88 -10.31 12.97 30.02
CA ARG A 88 -9.34 13.49 30.99
C ARG A 88 -9.91 14.51 31.96
N ASP A 89 -11.22 14.67 32.03
CA ASP A 89 -11.82 15.59 33.01
C ASP A 89 -11.62 15.03 34.42
N GLU A 90 -10.92 15.76 35.28
CA GLU A 90 -10.68 15.36 36.66
C GLU A 90 -11.98 15.18 37.46
N ARG A 91 -13.07 15.85 37.05
CA ARG A 91 -14.40 15.70 37.65
C ARG A 91 -15.03 14.34 37.36
N SER A 92 -14.53 13.62 36.36
CA SER A 92 -14.97 12.26 36.01
C SER A 92 -14.20 11.16 36.75
N ARG A 93 -13.30 11.52 37.69
CA ARG A 93 -12.57 10.57 38.52
C ARG A 93 -13.53 9.82 39.43
N LEU A 94 -13.32 8.52 39.56
CA LEU A 94 -13.96 7.76 40.64
C LEU A 94 -13.37 8.23 41.98
N SER A 95 -14.22 8.75 42.87
CA SER A 95 -13.79 9.13 44.21
C SER A 95 -13.77 7.90 45.12
N MET A 96 -12.89 7.86 46.12
CA MET A 96 -12.86 6.77 47.11
C MET A 96 -13.84 7.00 48.28
N THR A 97 -14.49 8.16 48.34
CA THR A 97 -15.38 8.60 49.42
C THR A 97 -16.83 8.12 49.23
N HIS A 98 -17.04 6.86 48.88
CA HIS A 98 -18.39 6.31 48.69
C HIS A 98 -19.16 6.05 49.99
N HIS A 99 -18.50 6.13 51.16
CA HIS A 99 -19.14 5.90 52.46
C HIS A 99 -19.49 7.16 53.26
N SER A 100 -19.16 8.38 52.79
CA SER A 100 -19.58 9.62 53.47
C SER A 100 -20.76 10.29 52.76
N LEU A 101 -21.65 10.96 53.51
CA LEU A 101 -22.83 11.67 52.97
C LEU A 101 -22.47 12.66 51.85
N ALA A 102 -21.26 13.24 51.87
CA ALA A 102 -20.76 14.13 50.84
C ALA A 102 -20.49 13.43 49.50
N GLY A 103 -20.09 12.15 49.51
CA GLY A 103 -19.92 11.35 48.30
C GLY A 103 -21.24 11.08 47.58
N LYS A 104 -22.34 10.89 48.33
CA LYS A 104 -23.70 10.71 47.76
C LYS A 104 -24.20 11.97 47.05
N LEU A 105 -23.81 13.17 47.50
CA LEU A 105 -24.18 14.44 46.86
C LEU A 105 -23.43 14.68 45.54
N GLY A 106 -22.19 14.19 45.41
CA GLY A 106 -21.45 14.24 44.13
C GLY A 106 -22.08 13.41 43.00
N HIS A 107 -22.81 12.35 43.35
CA HIS A 107 -23.54 11.48 42.41
C HIS A 107 -24.82 12.09 41.84
N MET A 108 -25.31 13.23 42.36
CA MET A 108 -26.41 13.95 41.70
C MET A 108 -25.98 14.65 40.40
N LEU A 109 -24.68 14.68 40.09
CA LEU A 109 -24.13 15.48 38.98
C LEU A 109 -23.46 14.64 37.87
N ALA A 110 -23.02 13.41 38.13
CA ALA A 110 -22.41 12.53 37.13
C ALA A 110 -23.41 11.44 36.67
N PRO A 111 -23.69 11.31 35.36
CA PRO A 111 -24.59 10.26 34.86
C PRO A 111 -24.07 8.87 35.25
N GLU A 112 -24.95 8.00 35.77
CA GLU A 112 -24.63 6.61 36.14
C GLU A 112 -23.90 5.84 35.01
N ALA A 113 -24.26 6.15 33.75
CA ALA A 113 -23.60 5.62 32.56
C ALA A 113 -22.10 5.97 32.47
N ALA A 114 -21.69 7.16 32.90
CA ALA A 114 -20.29 7.61 32.86
C ALA A 114 -19.42 6.84 33.88
N VAL A 115 -19.97 6.58 35.08
CA VAL A 115 -19.33 5.74 36.11
C VAL A 115 -19.13 4.33 35.58
N GLN A 116 -20.17 3.75 34.97
CA GLN A 116 -20.09 2.40 34.37
C GLN A 116 -19.07 2.33 33.23
N GLN A 117 -18.95 3.39 32.43
CA GLN A 117 -17.95 3.47 31.37
C GLN A 117 -16.52 3.44 31.92
N VAL A 118 -16.24 4.19 33.00
CA VAL A 118 -14.93 4.17 33.67
C VAL A 118 -14.62 2.79 34.24
N ILE A 119 -15.57 2.16 34.93
CA ILE A 119 -15.40 0.81 35.48
C ILE A 119 -15.06 -0.19 34.37
N LYS A 120 -15.80 -0.17 33.25
CA LYS A 120 -15.54 -1.03 32.09
C LYS A 120 -14.16 -0.75 31.48
N GLY A 121 -13.77 0.52 31.38
CA GLY A 121 -12.46 0.94 30.87
C GLY A 121 -11.29 0.39 31.69
N VAL A 122 -11.36 0.50 33.02
CA VAL A 122 -10.32 -0.04 33.92
C VAL A 122 -10.21 -1.56 33.78
N HIS A 123 -11.33 -2.29 33.73
CA HIS A 123 -11.32 -3.75 33.56
C HIS A 123 -10.74 -4.16 32.20
N ALA A 124 -11.22 -3.56 31.11
CA ALA A 124 -10.72 -3.84 29.76
C ALA A 124 -9.21 -3.57 29.66
N LEU A 125 -8.74 -2.46 30.22
CA LEU A 125 -7.32 -2.14 30.23
C LEU A 125 -6.51 -3.13 31.09
N ALA A 126 -7.02 -3.53 32.26
CA ALA A 126 -6.38 -4.55 33.10
C ALA A 126 -6.20 -5.86 32.34
N ASP A 127 -7.24 -6.32 31.63
CA ASP A 127 -7.23 -7.57 30.89
C ASP A 127 -6.29 -7.51 29.68
N VAL A 128 -6.26 -6.38 28.96
CA VAL A 128 -5.30 -6.13 27.89
C VAL A 128 -3.86 -6.15 28.42
N LEU A 129 -3.57 -5.47 29.54
CA LEU A 129 -2.22 -5.45 30.12
C LEU A 129 -1.76 -6.85 30.57
N LYS A 130 -2.63 -7.62 31.24
CA LYS A 130 -2.35 -9.00 31.65
C LYS A 130 -2.13 -9.92 30.45
N THR A 131 -2.93 -9.77 29.40
CA THR A 131 -2.83 -10.56 28.17
C THR A 131 -1.56 -10.22 27.41
N CYS A 132 -1.21 -8.93 27.33
CA CYS A 132 0.04 -8.47 26.73
C CYS A 132 1.25 -9.08 27.43
N ARG A 133 1.29 -9.05 28.78
CA ARG A 133 2.38 -9.65 29.55
C ARG A 133 2.53 -11.16 29.28
N ARG A 134 1.41 -11.90 29.27
CA ARG A 134 1.41 -13.36 28.96
C ARG A 134 1.89 -13.63 27.53
N PHE A 135 1.37 -12.87 26.57
CA PHE A 135 1.73 -13.02 25.16
C PHE A 135 3.23 -12.78 24.92
N LEU A 136 3.81 -11.74 25.51
CA LEU A 136 5.24 -11.46 25.36
C LEU A 136 6.14 -12.53 25.97
N GLN A 137 5.69 -13.16 27.06
CA GLN A 137 6.40 -14.28 27.69
C GLN A 137 6.31 -15.56 26.83
N SER A 138 5.20 -15.78 26.14
CA SER A 138 5.03 -16.94 25.25
C SER A 138 5.64 -16.75 23.86
N LEU A 139 5.91 -15.51 23.44
CA LEU A 139 6.44 -15.23 22.11
C LEU A 139 7.89 -15.72 22.01
N PRO A 140 8.24 -16.57 21.03
CA PRO A 140 9.63 -16.96 20.78
C PRO A 140 10.48 -15.72 20.44
N PRO A 141 11.83 -15.85 20.40
CA PRO A 141 12.69 -14.80 19.87
C PRO A 141 12.26 -14.45 18.44
N VAL A 142 12.04 -13.17 18.18
CA VAL A 142 11.62 -12.66 16.87
C VAL A 142 12.72 -11.75 16.38
N PRO A 143 13.58 -12.21 15.44
CA PRO A 143 14.64 -11.38 14.90
C PRO A 143 14.12 -10.02 14.46
N ASP A 144 14.87 -8.98 14.80
CA ASP A 144 14.56 -7.58 14.57
C ASP A 144 13.36 -6.99 15.34
N TYR A 145 12.58 -7.77 16.10
CA TYR A 145 11.49 -7.27 16.97
C TYR A 145 11.85 -7.28 18.47
N ASP A 146 13.01 -7.84 18.84
CA ASP A 146 13.41 -7.98 20.23
C ASP A 146 13.49 -6.61 20.95
N THR A 147 13.89 -5.54 20.28
CA THR A 147 13.93 -4.18 20.85
C THR A 147 12.54 -3.68 21.26
N GLU A 148 11.50 -3.85 20.42
CA GLU A 148 10.13 -3.48 20.77
C GLU A 148 9.58 -4.38 21.88
N LYS A 149 9.90 -5.68 21.84
CA LYS A 149 9.51 -6.65 22.87
C LYS A 149 10.07 -6.26 24.24
N GLU A 150 11.38 -6.00 24.31
CA GLU A 150 12.07 -5.56 25.54
C GLU A 150 11.52 -4.22 26.04
N SER A 151 11.30 -3.26 25.13
CA SER A 151 10.71 -1.96 25.48
C SER A 151 9.31 -2.11 26.08
N MET A 152 8.49 -3.01 25.52
CA MET A 152 7.14 -3.26 26.03
C MET A 152 7.19 -4.03 27.37
N GLN A 153 8.12 -4.97 27.54
CA GLN A 153 8.35 -5.66 28.82
C GLN A 153 8.79 -4.70 29.92
N LEU A 154 9.67 -3.75 29.60
CA LEU A 154 10.13 -2.71 30.55
C LEU A 154 8.95 -1.86 31.03
N LEU A 155 8.11 -1.38 30.10
CA LEU A 155 6.92 -0.58 30.45
C LEU A 155 5.92 -1.38 31.32
N LEU A 156 5.74 -2.68 31.04
CA LEU A 156 4.88 -3.56 31.83
C LEU A 156 5.48 -3.94 33.19
N SER A 157 6.78 -3.75 33.39
CA SER A 157 7.49 -4.03 34.64
C SER A 157 7.51 -2.86 35.62
N GLU A 158 6.88 -1.74 35.25
CA GLU A 158 6.70 -0.57 36.12
C GLU A 158 6.08 -1.00 37.47
N PRO A 159 6.73 -0.76 38.62
CA PRO A 159 6.25 -1.22 39.92
C PRO A 159 4.81 -0.81 40.23
N ALA A 160 4.40 0.36 39.77
CA ALA A 160 3.03 0.85 39.95
C ALA A 160 1.98 0.00 39.23
N LEU A 161 2.33 -0.71 38.15
CA LEU A 161 1.42 -1.59 37.41
C LEU A 161 1.38 -3.03 37.98
N ALA A 162 2.30 -3.40 38.87
CA ALA A 162 2.35 -4.74 39.44
C ALA A 162 1.04 -5.16 40.14
N PRO A 163 0.34 -4.31 40.92
CA PRO A 163 -0.91 -4.69 41.57
C PRO A 163 -2.03 -5.06 40.59
N ILE A 164 -2.20 -4.29 39.50
CA ILE A 164 -3.24 -4.57 38.50
C ILE A 164 -2.89 -5.81 37.67
N LEU A 165 -1.62 -5.99 37.34
CA LEU A 165 -1.14 -7.14 36.56
C LEU A 165 -1.22 -8.46 37.33
N ASN A 166 -1.01 -8.44 38.65
CA ASN A 166 -1.01 -9.64 39.50
C ASN A 166 -2.38 -9.97 40.12
N CYS A 167 -3.38 -9.10 39.91
CA CYS A 167 -4.71 -9.34 40.44
C CYS A 167 -5.39 -10.54 39.74
N LYS A 168 -5.70 -11.58 40.53
CA LYS A 168 -6.37 -12.81 40.07
C LYS A 168 -7.90 -12.77 40.19
N GLN A 169 -8.42 -11.88 41.02
CA GLN A 169 -9.86 -11.76 41.32
C GLN A 169 -10.47 -10.56 40.60
N LYS A 170 -11.81 -10.48 40.58
CA LYS A 170 -12.50 -9.27 40.11
C LYS A 170 -12.10 -8.08 40.98
N LEU A 171 -11.88 -6.92 40.34
CA LEU A 171 -11.50 -5.70 41.05
C LEU A 171 -12.68 -5.21 41.89
N SER A 172 -12.44 -4.94 43.18
CA SER A 172 -13.42 -4.23 44.01
C SER A 172 -13.62 -2.81 43.49
N PHE A 173 -14.75 -2.18 43.80
CA PHE A 173 -15.01 -0.80 43.39
C PHE A 173 -13.88 0.16 43.85
N GLU A 174 -13.39 -0.01 45.08
CA GLU A 174 -12.27 0.77 45.62
C GLU A 174 -10.97 0.56 44.82
N ALA A 175 -10.67 -0.69 44.44
CA ALA A 175 -9.51 -0.99 43.60
C ALA A 175 -9.66 -0.37 42.21
N VAL A 176 -10.86 -0.40 41.63
CA VAL A 176 -11.16 0.25 40.34
C VAL A 176 -10.95 1.75 40.42
N ALA A 177 -11.41 2.41 41.49
CA ALA A 177 -11.20 3.85 41.69
C ALA A 177 -9.71 4.20 41.82
N GLY A 178 -8.95 3.41 42.57
CA GLY A 178 -7.49 3.59 42.68
C GLY A 178 -6.77 3.41 41.34
N PHE A 179 -7.14 2.38 40.58
CA PHE A 179 -6.57 2.14 39.26
C PHE A 179 -7.00 3.17 38.22
N ASP A 180 -8.18 3.77 38.33
CA ASP A 180 -8.60 4.84 37.44
C ASP A 180 -7.65 6.04 37.51
N VAL A 181 -7.37 6.50 38.73
CA VAL A 181 -6.41 7.58 38.98
C VAL A 181 -5.03 7.21 38.44
N LEU A 182 -4.61 5.97 38.65
CA LEU A 182 -3.31 5.48 38.23
C LEU A 182 -3.18 5.44 36.70
N LEU A 183 -4.12 4.82 35.99
CA LEU A 183 -4.01 4.51 34.56
C LEU A 183 -4.36 5.70 33.67
N ARG A 184 -5.46 6.40 33.95
CA ARG A 184 -6.00 7.47 33.09
C ARG A 184 -5.34 8.82 33.32
N PHE A 185 -4.75 9.03 34.50
CA PHE A 185 -4.13 10.32 34.84
C PHE A 185 -2.63 10.19 35.08
N ARG A 186 -2.19 9.35 36.03
CA ARG A 186 -0.78 9.32 36.47
C ARG A 186 0.16 8.65 35.47
N TYR A 187 -0.24 7.51 34.92
CA TYR A 187 0.55 6.70 33.98
C TYR A 187 -0.03 6.71 32.56
N HIS A 188 -0.83 7.72 32.22
CA HIS A 188 -1.52 7.84 30.94
C HIS A 188 -0.58 7.68 29.73
N ASP A 189 0.58 8.33 29.77
CA ASP A 189 1.55 8.27 28.67
C ASP A 189 2.23 6.91 28.57
N THR A 190 2.48 6.24 29.69
CA THR A 190 2.98 4.85 29.73
C THR A 190 1.96 3.90 29.11
N ILE A 191 0.69 4.03 29.48
CA ILE A 191 -0.41 3.24 28.90
C ILE A 191 -0.52 3.50 27.39
N LYS A 192 -0.48 4.76 26.96
CA LYS A 192 -0.48 5.09 25.52
C LYS A 192 0.70 4.47 24.77
N LYS A 193 1.90 4.44 25.37
CA LYS A 193 3.07 3.79 24.76
C LYS A 193 2.86 2.28 24.63
N ILE A 194 2.31 1.62 25.66
CA ILE A 194 1.98 0.19 25.59
C ILE A 194 0.95 -0.08 24.48
N LEU A 195 -0.12 0.72 24.41
CA LEU A 195 -1.13 0.60 23.37
C LEU A 195 -0.55 0.79 21.97
N LYS A 196 0.39 1.73 21.77
CA LYS A 196 1.08 1.90 20.48
C LYS A 196 1.84 0.64 20.06
N TYR A 197 2.54 -0.03 20.97
CA TYR A 197 3.20 -1.30 20.66
C TYR A 197 2.20 -2.42 20.34
N ILE A 198 1.06 -2.46 21.04
CA ILE A 198 -0.03 -3.40 20.72
C ILE A 198 -0.60 -3.12 19.33
N TYR A 199 -0.80 -1.86 18.95
CA TYR A 199 -1.27 -1.48 17.61
C TYR A 199 -0.25 -1.84 16.53
N GLN A 200 1.05 -1.70 16.80
CA GLN A 200 2.11 -2.16 15.89
C GLN A 200 2.09 -3.68 15.72
N LEU A 201 1.88 -4.43 16.81
CA LEU A 201 1.75 -5.88 16.77
C LEU A 201 0.52 -6.32 15.96
N ASP A 202 -0.63 -5.65 16.15
CA ASP A 202 -1.86 -5.87 15.38
C ASP A 202 -1.60 -5.73 13.87
N VAL A 203 -0.93 -4.64 13.45
CA VAL A 203 -0.55 -4.42 12.06
C VAL A 203 0.32 -5.57 11.52
N TYR A 204 1.37 -5.97 12.24
CA TYR A 204 2.26 -7.03 11.76
C TYR A 204 1.55 -8.37 11.63
N ILE A 205 0.71 -8.73 12.60
CA ILE A 205 -0.08 -9.98 12.56
C ILE A 205 -1.13 -9.92 11.45
N ALA A 206 -1.83 -8.80 11.28
CA ALA A 206 -2.82 -8.61 10.22
C ALA A 206 -2.19 -8.74 8.82
N VAL A 207 -1.06 -8.08 8.59
CA VAL A 207 -0.33 -8.15 7.31
C VAL A 207 0.25 -9.54 7.08
N ALA A 208 0.78 -10.20 8.11
CA ALA A 208 1.27 -11.57 8.05
C ALA A 208 0.15 -12.56 7.69
N ARG A 209 -1.05 -12.36 8.23
CA ARG A 209 -2.25 -13.15 7.89
C ARG A 209 -2.61 -12.99 6.42
N VAL A 210 -2.65 -11.76 5.90
CA VAL A 210 -2.90 -11.50 4.47
C VAL A 210 -1.83 -12.17 3.61
N ALA A 211 -0.56 -12.10 4.02
CA ALA A 211 0.55 -12.75 3.31
C ALA A 211 0.37 -14.26 3.19
N ARG A 212 -0.16 -14.91 4.24
CA ARG A 212 -0.42 -16.35 4.27
C ARG A 212 -1.65 -16.72 3.43
N GLU A 213 -2.77 -16.04 3.63
CA GLU A 213 -4.04 -16.33 2.94
C GLU A 213 -3.97 -16.08 1.43
N ARG A 214 -3.17 -15.10 1.00
CA ARG A 214 -3.00 -14.73 -0.42
C ARG A 214 -1.74 -15.30 -1.06
N GLU A 215 -0.96 -16.09 -0.31
CA GLU A 215 0.34 -16.63 -0.73
C GLU A 215 1.32 -15.55 -1.22
N PHE A 216 1.23 -14.34 -0.66
CA PHE A 216 2.14 -13.26 -1.00
C PHE A 216 3.52 -13.48 -0.34
N VAL A 217 4.54 -12.94 -1.00
CA VAL A 217 5.95 -13.11 -0.60
C VAL A 217 6.53 -11.81 -0.07
N LEU A 218 7.43 -11.90 0.91
CA LEU A 218 8.09 -10.72 1.49
C LEU A 218 9.34 -10.42 0.66
N PRO A 219 9.41 -9.28 -0.05
CA PRO A 219 10.55 -8.92 -0.89
C PRO A 219 11.85 -8.77 -0.10
N LYS A 220 12.97 -8.90 -0.80
CA LYS A 220 14.30 -8.52 -0.29
C LYS A 220 14.69 -7.14 -0.84
N ALA A 221 14.87 -6.16 0.05
CA ALA A 221 15.40 -4.85 -0.33
C ALA A 221 16.94 -4.89 -0.40
N LEU A 222 17.49 -4.22 -1.40
CA LEU A 222 18.91 -4.01 -1.62
C LEU A 222 19.24 -2.51 -1.52
N PRO A 223 20.52 -2.16 -1.28
CA PRO A 223 20.97 -0.78 -1.38
C PRO A 223 20.60 -0.13 -2.71
N ARG A 224 20.54 1.21 -2.72
CA ARG A 224 20.19 2.02 -3.90
C ARG A 224 21.01 1.68 -5.15
N GLN A 225 22.27 1.28 -4.98
CA GLN A 225 23.20 1.02 -6.07
C GLN A 225 24.00 -0.26 -5.80
N PRO A 226 24.30 -1.06 -6.86
CA PRO A 226 23.80 -0.91 -8.22
C PRO A 226 22.28 -1.14 -8.32
N LEU A 227 21.64 -0.56 -9.35
CA LEU A 227 20.21 -0.79 -9.60
C LEU A 227 19.98 -2.27 -9.93
N THR A 228 19.07 -2.90 -9.20
CA THR A 228 18.62 -4.28 -9.42
C THR A 228 17.14 -4.37 -9.08
N VAL A 229 16.31 -4.82 -10.01
CA VAL A 229 14.92 -5.23 -9.73
C VAL A 229 14.71 -6.56 -10.42
N SER A 230 14.39 -7.60 -9.64
CA SER A 230 14.11 -8.94 -10.14
C SER A 230 12.83 -9.42 -9.48
N ILE A 231 11.81 -9.67 -10.30
CA ILE A 231 10.51 -10.16 -9.84
C ILE A 231 10.12 -11.35 -10.69
N GLU A 232 9.84 -12.46 -10.02
CA GLU A 232 9.35 -13.68 -10.63
C GLU A 232 7.87 -13.84 -10.32
N GLY A 233 7.09 -14.15 -11.34
CA GLY A 233 5.68 -14.46 -11.26
C GLY A 233 4.82 -13.32 -10.70
N ILE A 234 5.08 -12.07 -11.07
CA ILE A 234 4.29 -10.91 -10.64
C ILE A 234 2.87 -10.96 -11.23
N TYR A 235 1.88 -10.58 -10.42
CA TYR A 235 0.49 -10.48 -10.84
C TYR A 235 -0.25 -9.36 -10.10
N HIS A 236 -1.42 -8.96 -10.61
CA HIS A 236 -2.23 -7.94 -9.94
C HIS A 236 -2.95 -8.56 -8.73
N PRO A 237 -2.82 -8.00 -7.51
CA PRO A 237 -3.34 -8.63 -6.28
C PRO A 237 -4.87 -8.77 -6.22
N GLN A 238 -5.60 -8.03 -7.05
CA GLN A 238 -7.07 -8.01 -7.08
C GLN A 238 -7.68 -8.58 -8.36
N VAL A 239 -6.87 -8.98 -9.35
CA VAL A 239 -7.39 -9.62 -10.57
C VAL A 239 -7.48 -11.12 -10.32
N ASN A 240 -8.68 -11.69 -10.47
CA ASN A 240 -8.89 -13.12 -10.32
C ASN A 240 -8.20 -13.88 -11.47
N LYS A 241 -7.51 -14.98 -11.15
CA LYS A 241 -6.74 -15.81 -12.12
C LYS A 241 -5.79 -15.01 -13.01
N ALA A 242 -5.14 -13.99 -12.44
CA ALA A 242 -4.18 -13.15 -13.17
C ALA A 242 -3.00 -13.96 -13.72
N VAL A 243 -2.62 -13.66 -14.97
CA VAL A 243 -1.43 -14.25 -15.62
C VAL A 243 -0.18 -13.66 -14.99
N ARG A 244 0.74 -14.55 -14.59
CA ARG A 244 2.00 -14.22 -13.92
C ARG A 244 3.07 -13.84 -14.93
N ASN A 245 3.86 -12.82 -14.60
CA ASN A 245 4.91 -12.30 -15.48
C ASN A 245 6.26 -12.19 -14.76
N ASN A 246 7.36 -12.32 -15.50
CA ASN A 246 8.70 -12.16 -14.95
C ASN A 246 9.30 -10.85 -15.44
N ILE A 247 10.03 -10.14 -14.58
CA ILE A 247 10.69 -8.89 -14.94
C ILE A 247 12.06 -8.78 -14.27
N SER A 248 13.06 -8.38 -15.04
CA SER A 248 14.42 -8.12 -14.57
C SER A 248 14.92 -6.80 -15.13
N ILE A 249 15.44 -5.94 -14.25
CA ILE A 249 15.92 -4.60 -14.54
C ILE A 249 17.25 -4.41 -13.82
N GLY A 250 18.26 -3.97 -14.56
CA GLY A 250 19.52 -3.50 -14.02
C GLY A 250 19.91 -2.15 -14.62
N SER A 251 21.07 -1.62 -14.25
CA SER A 251 21.59 -0.34 -14.80
C SER A 251 21.76 -0.33 -16.32
N GLY A 252 21.96 -1.50 -16.94
CA GLY A 252 22.02 -1.69 -18.40
C GLY A 252 20.66 -1.91 -19.07
N SER A 253 19.55 -1.89 -18.34
CA SER A 253 18.21 -2.15 -18.89
C SER A 253 17.11 -1.42 -18.08
N ASN A 254 17.42 -0.24 -17.57
CA ASN A 254 16.61 0.47 -16.56
C ASN A 254 15.36 1.17 -17.10
N LEU A 255 15.20 1.22 -18.42
CA LEU A 255 14.00 1.74 -19.07
C LEU A 255 13.29 0.66 -19.85
N ILE A 256 12.02 0.44 -19.53
CA ILE A 256 11.15 -0.50 -20.23
C ILE A 256 10.27 0.27 -21.21
N PHE A 257 10.38 -0.09 -22.48
CA PHE A 257 9.52 0.40 -23.54
C PHE A 257 8.48 -0.67 -23.88
N LEU A 258 7.24 -0.46 -23.40
CA LEU A 258 6.14 -1.42 -23.46
C LEU A 258 5.21 -1.10 -24.63
N THR A 259 4.98 -2.08 -25.50
CA THR A 259 4.05 -1.95 -26.64
C THR A 259 2.99 -3.06 -26.64
N GLY A 260 1.93 -2.89 -27.43
CA GLY A 260 0.86 -3.89 -27.58
C GLY A 260 -0.53 -3.25 -27.65
N ALA A 261 -1.53 -4.06 -27.99
CA ALA A 261 -2.92 -3.61 -28.06
C ALA A 261 -3.44 -3.11 -26.69
N ASN A 262 -4.47 -2.26 -26.67
CA ASN A 262 -5.04 -1.74 -25.42
C ASN A 262 -5.62 -2.81 -24.51
N MET A 263 -6.29 -3.78 -25.11
CA MET A 263 -6.88 -4.90 -24.39
C MET A 263 -5.87 -5.99 -24.02
N ALA A 264 -4.59 -5.88 -24.43
CA ALA A 264 -3.58 -6.88 -24.17
C ALA A 264 -3.07 -6.91 -22.71
N GLY A 265 -3.51 -5.95 -21.87
CA GLY A 265 -3.20 -5.92 -20.44
C GLY A 265 -2.03 -5.03 -20.02
N LYS A 266 -1.59 -4.07 -20.87
CA LYS A 266 -0.47 -3.15 -20.57
C LYS A 266 -0.65 -2.45 -19.22
N SER A 267 -1.79 -1.78 -19.02
CA SER A 267 -2.05 -1.03 -17.79
C SER A 267 -2.16 -1.95 -16.57
N THR A 268 -2.68 -3.18 -16.72
CA THR A 268 -2.71 -4.18 -15.65
C THR A 268 -1.30 -4.60 -15.24
N PHE A 269 -0.41 -4.85 -16.19
CA PHE A 269 1.00 -5.15 -15.91
C PHE A 269 1.69 -3.98 -15.20
N MET A 270 1.57 -2.77 -15.73
CA MET A 270 2.15 -1.56 -15.14
C MET A 270 1.66 -1.32 -13.71
N LYS A 271 0.37 -1.49 -13.45
CA LYS A 271 -0.20 -1.41 -12.10
C LYS A 271 0.33 -2.51 -11.19
N SER A 272 0.39 -3.75 -11.67
CA SER A 272 0.94 -4.87 -10.89
C SER A 272 2.37 -4.59 -10.45
N PHE A 273 3.21 -4.14 -11.37
CA PHE A 273 4.60 -3.80 -11.08
C PHE A 273 4.74 -2.62 -10.12
N SER A 274 3.98 -1.56 -10.35
CA SER A 274 3.99 -0.37 -9.49
C SER A 274 3.48 -0.67 -8.08
N ILE A 275 2.42 -1.46 -7.93
CA ILE A 275 1.88 -1.89 -6.64
C ILE A 275 2.89 -2.77 -5.89
N ALA A 276 3.55 -3.70 -6.58
CA ALA A 276 4.59 -4.52 -5.97
C ALA A 276 5.74 -3.66 -5.46
N MET A 277 6.23 -2.71 -6.25
CA MET A 277 7.28 -1.77 -5.81
C MET A 277 6.82 -0.91 -4.62
N TYR A 278 5.57 -0.43 -4.63
CA TYR A 278 5.01 0.38 -3.55
C TYR A 278 4.95 -0.41 -2.23
N LEU A 279 4.36 -1.61 -2.26
CA LEU A 279 4.26 -2.50 -1.10
C LEU A 279 5.64 -2.98 -0.62
N ALA A 280 6.57 -3.25 -1.55
CA ALA A 280 7.94 -3.62 -1.19
C ALA A 280 8.64 -2.48 -0.43
N HIS A 281 8.46 -1.22 -0.85
CA HIS A 281 8.93 -0.04 -0.13
C HIS A 281 8.24 0.17 1.23
N MET A 282 7.05 -0.37 1.42
CA MET A 282 6.44 -0.43 2.75
C MET A 282 7.00 -1.55 3.62
N GLY A 283 7.84 -2.46 3.11
CA GLY A 283 8.25 -3.67 3.81
C GLY A 283 7.14 -4.70 3.94
N PHE A 284 6.16 -4.65 3.03
CA PHE A 284 4.95 -5.48 3.03
C PHE A 284 5.07 -6.62 2.00
N PRO A 285 4.24 -7.67 2.13
CA PRO A 285 4.23 -8.77 1.19
C PRO A 285 3.64 -8.34 -0.17
N VAL A 286 4.11 -8.95 -1.25
CA VAL A 286 3.72 -8.62 -2.63
C VAL A 286 3.14 -9.83 -3.37
N ALA A 287 2.30 -9.56 -4.36
CA ALA A 287 1.74 -10.55 -5.29
C ALA A 287 2.79 -10.99 -6.34
N ALA A 288 3.71 -11.84 -5.93
CA ALA A 288 4.76 -12.43 -6.76
C ALA A 288 5.22 -13.77 -6.17
N GLU A 289 6.05 -14.52 -6.90
CA GLU A 289 6.70 -15.74 -6.41
C GLU A 289 8.02 -15.43 -5.71
N ARG A 290 8.78 -14.48 -6.27
CA ARG A 290 10.01 -13.95 -5.67
C ARG A 290 10.18 -12.50 -6.06
N MET A 291 10.75 -11.70 -5.16
CA MET A 291 11.07 -10.30 -5.44
C MET A 291 12.34 -9.86 -4.71
N THR A 292 13.27 -9.29 -5.45
CA THR A 292 14.42 -8.55 -4.93
C THR A 292 14.49 -7.20 -5.64
N PHE A 293 14.73 -6.12 -4.91
CA PHE A 293 14.73 -4.77 -5.50
C PHE A 293 15.68 -3.82 -4.77
N SER A 294 16.35 -2.93 -5.51
CA SER A 294 17.07 -1.79 -4.96
C SER A 294 16.07 -0.72 -4.54
N VAL A 295 16.31 -0.11 -3.38
CA VAL A 295 15.43 0.96 -2.89
C VAL A 295 15.52 2.21 -3.77
N SER A 296 14.37 2.79 -4.07
CA SER A 296 14.19 4.11 -4.69
C SER A 296 13.86 5.20 -3.66
N ASP A 297 14.09 6.46 -4.02
CA ASP A 297 13.71 7.64 -3.26
C ASP A 297 12.24 8.04 -3.50
N GLY A 298 11.57 7.45 -4.49
CA GLY A 298 10.17 7.72 -4.75
C GLY A 298 9.57 6.93 -5.91
N ILE A 299 8.24 7.01 -6.00
CA ILE A 299 7.43 6.41 -7.05
C ILE A 299 6.45 7.42 -7.64
N TYR A 300 6.40 7.48 -8.96
CA TYR A 300 5.46 8.31 -9.69
C TYR A 300 4.85 7.55 -10.88
N THR A 301 3.54 7.63 -11.04
CA THR A 301 2.85 7.00 -12.17
C THR A 301 1.99 8.00 -12.92
N THR A 302 1.78 7.78 -14.20
CA THR A 302 0.78 8.49 -15.00
C THR A 302 0.00 7.44 -15.75
N ILE A 303 -1.00 6.85 -15.10
CA ILE A 303 -1.83 5.77 -15.64
C ILE A 303 -3.29 6.24 -15.60
N ASN A 304 -3.94 6.36 -16.76
CA ASN A 304 -5.32 6.83 -16.89
C ASN A 304 -5.53 8.22 -16.25
N LEU A 305 -4.96 9.26 -16.86
CA LEU A 305 -5.35 10.62 -16.52
C LEU A 305 -6.86 10.76 -16.78
N PRO A 306 -7.65 11.21 -15.80
CA PRO A 306 -9.08 11.37 -16.00
C PRO A 306 -9.34 12.43 -17.06
N ASP A 307 -10.20 12.10 -18.03
CA ASP A 307 -10.72 13.04 -19.02
C ASP A 307 -11.55 14.11 -18.30
N ASN A 308 -10.91 15.20 -17.90
CA ASN A 308 -11.64 16.40 -17.54
C ASN A 308 -12.12 17.03 -18.85
N LEU A 309 -13.39 16.76 -19.18
CA LEU A 309 -14.14 17.22 -20.37
C LEU A 309 -14.20 18.75 -20.59
N GLY A 310 -13.43 19.54 -19.84
CA GLY A 310 -13.44 21.00 -19.90
C GLY A 310 -12.59 21.60 -21.01
N ILE A 311 -11.36 21.12 -21.27
CA ILE A 311 -10.41 21.81 -22.17
C ILE A 311 -9.35 20.82 -22.69
N GLY A 312 -9.39 20.42 -23.96
CA GLY A 312 -8.39 19.51 -24.55
C GLY A 312 -6.93 19.99 -24.44
N ALA A 313 -6.69 21.32 -24.49
CA ALA A 313 -5.38 21.92 -24.26
C ALA A 313 -4.87 21.76 -22.80
N SER A 314 -5.77 21.58 -21.83
CA SER A 314 -5.41 21.38 -20.43
C SER A 314 -4.86 19.98 -20.14
N HIS A 315 -5.27 18.96 -20.90
CA HIS A 315 -4.82 17.58 -20.68
C HIS A 315 -3.36 17.38 -21.09
N PHE A 316 -3.01 17.78 -22.32
CA PHE A 316 -1.63 17.72 -22.80
C PHE A 316 -0.70 18.56 -21.91
N TYR A 317 -1.11 19.78 -21.53
CA TYR A 317 -0.30 20.61 -20.65
C TYR A 317 -0.14 20.01 -19.25
N ALA A 318 -1.18 19.36 -18.71
CA ALA A 318 -1.09 18.64 -17.45
C ALA A 318 -0.10 17.46 -17.51
N GLU A 319 -0.07 16.71 -18.62
CA GLU A 319 0.95 15.68 -18.88
C GLU A 319 2.36 16.27 -18.89
N VAL A 320 2.56 17.39 -19.61
CA VAL A 320 3.85 18.08 -19.67
C VAL A 320 4.30 18.56 -18.28
N LEU A 321 3.39 19.17 -17.50
CA LEU A 321 3.69 19.59 -16.13
C LEU A 321 4.03 18.40 -15.23
N ARG A 322 3.38 17.25 -15.45
CA ARG A 322 3.70 16.01 -14.76
C ARG A 322 5.12 15.60 -15.11
N VAL A 323 5.45 15.38 -16.38
CA VAL A 323 6.81 15.03 -16.84
C VAL A 323 7.87 16.00 -16.29
N LYS A 324 7.60 17.32 -16.32
CA LYS A 324 8.48 18.36 -15.76
C LYS A 324 8.78 18.11 -14.27
N LYS A 325 7.78 17.78 -13.46
CA LYS A 325 7.97 17.45 -12.04
C LYS A 325 8.91 16.26 -11.86
N MET A 326 8.69 15.16 -12.58
CA MET A 326 9.59 13.99 -12.51
C MET A 326 11.02 14.34 -12.94
N ALA A 327 11.18 15.15 -14.00
CA ALA A 327 12.49 15.61 -14.45
C ALA A 327 13.20 16.46 -13.39
N GLN A 328 12.49 17.32 -12.67
CA GLN A 328 13.04 18.11 -11.56
C GLN A 328 13.52 17.23 -10.40
N GLU A 329 12.75 16.20 -10.04
CA GLU A 329 13.13 15.25 -8.99
C GLU A 329 14.37 14.43 -9.38
N LEU A 330 14.48 13.99 -10.64
CA LEU A 330 15.66 13.34 -11.19
C LEU A 330 16.89 14.27 -11.21
N ALA A 331 16.70 15.53 -11.60
CA ALA A 331 17.76 16.54 -11.63
C ALA A 331 18.30 16.86 -10.21
N ALA A 332 17.47 16.68 -9.18
CA ALA A 332 17.87 16.76 -7.78
C ALA A 332 18.68 15.54 -7.28
N GLY A 333 18.99 14.58 -8.16
CA GLY A 333 19.81 13.40 -7.86
C GLY A 333 19.05 12.23 -7.22
N LYS A 334 17.71 12.23 -7.25
CA LYS A 334 16.90 11.14 -6.71
C LYS A 334 16.85 9.94 -7.65
N ASN A 335 16.91 8.73 -7.08
CA ASN A 335 16.61 7.50 -7.79
C ASN A 335 15.11 7.23 -7.73
N LEU A 336 14.43 7.14 -8.86
CA LEU A 336 12.96 7.08 -8.91
C LEU A 336 12.46 5.85 -9.66
N PHE A 337 11.27 5.39 -9.29
CA PHE A 337 10.46 4.50 -10.11
C PHE A 337 9.38 5.32 -10.81
N ILE A 338 9.41 5.40 -12.14
CA ILE A 338 8.50 6.24 -12.92
C ILE A 338 7.78 5.42 -13.99
N VAL A 339 6.46 5.57 -14.07
CA VAL A 339 5.62 4.93 -15.08
C VAL A 339 4.82 5.96 -15.86
N PHE A 340 4.80 5.82 -17.18
CA PHE A 340 3.94 6.59 -18.08
C PHE A 340 3.14 5.65 -18.98
N ASP A 341 1.82 5.85 -19.04
CA ASP A 341 0.92 5.12 -19.91
C ASP A 341 0.46 5.96 -21.10
N GLU A 342 1.11 5.76 -22.26
CA GLU A 342 0.93 6.52 -23.50
C GLU A 342 1.10 8.02 -23.29
N LEU A 343 2.36 8.47 -23.28
CA LEU A 343 2.69 9.89 -23.20
C LEU A 343 2.08 10.68 -24.36
N PHE A 344 1.60 11.89 -24.06
CA PHE A 344 1.25 12.91 -25.05
C PHE A 344 0.06 12.56 -25.95
N ARG A 345 -0.97 11.87 -25.43
CA ARG A 345 -2.17 11.51 -26.21
C ARG A 345 -2.93 12.71 -26.79
N GLY A 346 -2.77 13.89 -26.17
CA GLY A 346 -3.51 15.11 -26.51
C GLY A 346 -2.92 15.95 -27.65
N THR A 347 -1.90 15.49 -28.38
CA THR A 347 -1.26 16.22 -29.49
C THR A 347 -1.18 15.39 -30.78
N ASN A 348 -0.64 15.98 -31.85
CA ASN A 348 -0.41 15.28 -33.12
C ASN A 348 0.57 14.10 -32.93
N VAL A 349 0.33 12.99 -33.63
CA VAL A 349 1.14 11.76 -33.57
C VAL A 349 2.63 12.04 -33.83
N LYS A 350 2.96 12.96 -34.75
CA LYS A 350 4.36 13.35 -35.00
C LYS A 350 5.00 14.00 -33.79
N ASP A 351 4.34 15.02 -33.22
CA ASP A 351 4.83 15.72 -32.03
C ASP A 351 4.91 14.78 -30.83
N ALA A 352 3.93 13.89 -30.65
CA ALA A 352 3.92 12.88 -29.59
C ALA A 352 5.09 11.89 -29.75
N CYS A 353 5.41 11.49 -30.99
CA CYS A 353 6.56 10.63 -31.30
C CYS A 353 7.87 11.32 -30.93
N GLU A 354 8.10 12.53 -31.43
CA GLU A 354 9.32 13.31 -31.18
C GLU A 354 9.51 13.60 -29.69
N ALA A 355 8.44 14.02 -29.00
CA ALA A 355 8.47 14.27 -27.57
C ALA A 355 8.73 12.99 -26.76
N THR A 356 8.12 11.86 -27.14
CA THR A 356 8.38 10.56 -26.47
C THR A 356 9.85 10.17 -26.59
N ILE A 357 10.44 10.27 -27.78
CA ILE A 357 11.86 9.96 -28.01
C ILE A 357 12.73 10.85 -27.12
N ALA A 358 12.53 12.16 -27.17
CA ALA A 358 13.34 13.12 -26.40
C ALA A 358 13.27 12.88 -24.88
N ILE A 359 12.08 12.60 -24.34
CA ILE A 359 11.91 12.31 -22.91
C ILE A 359 12.53 10.96 -22.53
N VAL A 360 12.33 9.92 -23.34
CA VAL A 360 12.92 8.60 -23.08
C VAL A 360 14.45 8.68 -23.11
N GLU A 361 15.04 9.37 -24.09
CA GLU A 361 16.49 9.56 -24.17
C GLU A 361 17.03 10.33 -22.95
N GLY A 362 16.32 11.37 -22.51
CA GLY A 362 16.67 12.11 -21.30
C GLY A 362 16.62 11.22 -20.04
N PHE A 363 15.56 10.44 -19.90
CA PHE A 363 15.31 9.61 -18.71
C PHE A 363 16.26 8.39 -18.68
N ALA A 364 16.58 7.80 -19.83
CA ALA A 364 17.53 6.70 -19.96
C ALA A 364 18.94 7.05 -19.44
N ARG A 365 19.31 8.33 -19.37
CA ARG A 365 20.60 8.76 -18.77
C ARG A 365 20.65 8.54 -17.25
N HIS A 366 19.51 8.46 -16.57
CA HIS A 366 19.43 8.22 -15.13
C HIS A 366 19.46 6.71 -14.81
N ARG A 367 20.63 6.09 -14.96
CA ARG A 367 20.84 4.61 -14.88
C ARG A 367 20.45 3.94 -13.57
N ASN A 368 20.26 4.71 -12.49
CA ASN A 368 19.85 4.21 -11.18
C ASN A 368 18.35 4.34 -10.90
N SER A 369 17.58 4.88 -11.86
CA SER A 369 16.13 5.00 -11.81
C SER A 369 15.47 3.97 -12.72
N VAL A 370 14.28 3.52 -12.35
CA VAL A 370 13.46 2.58 -13.13
C VAL A 370 12.41 3.37 -13.89
N PHE A 371 12.29 3.11 -15.18
CA PHE A 371 11.31 3.75 -16.05
C PHE A 371 10.48 2.71 -16.78
N VAL A 372 9.17 2.93 -16.86
CA VAL A 372 8.27 2.13 -17.70
C VAL A 372 7.46 3.09 -18.56
N VAL A 373 7.57 2.97 -19.88
CA VAL A 373 6.88 3.81 -20.85
C VAL A 373 6.07 2.91 -21.77
N SER A 374 4.75 2.98 -21.65
CA SER A 374 3.81 2.34 -22.58
C SER A 374 3.52 3.28 -23.74
N THR A 375 3.45 2.78 -24.98
CA THR A 375 3.07 3.58 -26.15
C THR A 375 2.44 2.75 -27.27
N HIS A 376 1.66 3.43 -28.12
CA HIS A 376 1.21 2.92 -29.41
C HIS A 376 2.07 3.37 -30.60
N ILE A 377 3.00 4.30 -30.37
CA ILE A 377 3.86 4.86 -31.41
C ILE A 377 5.08 3.95 -31.59
N ILE A 378 4.92 2.94 -32.45
CA ILE A 378 5.94 1.92 -32.73
C ILE A 378 7.21 2.55 -33.33
N GLU A 379 7.04 3.63 -34.11
CA GLU A 379 8.11 4.36 -34.78
C GLU A 379 9.13 4.92 -33.79
N ALA A 380 8.69 5.37 -32.61
CA ALA A 380 9.58 5.83 -31.56
C ALA A 380 10.51 4.72 -31.07
N GLY A 381 10.01 3.48 -31.00
CA GLY A 381 10.80 2.33 -30.57
C GLY A 381 11.97 2.01 -31.52
N ALA A 382 11.77 2.17 -32.83
CA ALA A 382 12.82 1.93 -33.81
C ALA A 382 13.99 2.92 -33.69
N ILE A 383 13.70 4.18 -33.37
CA ILE A 383 14.72 5.22 -33.14
C ILE A 383 15.45 4.96 -31.83
N LEU A 384 14.69 4.72 -30.74
CA LEU A 384 15.25 4.48 -29.42
C LEU A 384 16.16 3.25 -29.36
N LYS A 385 15.88 2.22 -30.15
CA LYS A 385 16.74 1.03 -30.27
C LYS A 385 18.12 1.35 -30.84
N ARG A 386 18.24 2.45 -31.60
CA ARG A 386 19.51 2.91 -32.19
C ARG A 386 20.23 3.93 -31.31
N THR A 387 19.50 4.69 -30.49
CA THR A 387 20.06 5.81 -29.71
C THR A 387 20.31 5.49 -28.24
N CYS A 388 19.64 4.48 -27.67
CA CYS A 388 19.77 4.09 -26.27
C CYS A 388 20.16 2.62 -26.12
N ASP A 389 21.19 2.34 -25.32
CA ASP A 389 21.74 1.00 -25.07
C ASP A 389 21.08 0.28 -23.86
N ASN A 390 20.25 0.98 -23.10
CA ASN A 390 19.62 0.50 -21.86
C ASN A 390 18.09 0.49 -21.88
N VAL A 391 17.51 0.60 -23.08
CA VAL A 391 16.08 0.45 -23.26
C VAL A 391 15.76 -1.01 -23.54
N LYS A 392 15.01 -1.62 -22.63
CA LYS A 392 14.45 -2.96 -22.80
C LYS A 392 13.09 -2.84 -23.49
N PHE A 393 12.99 -3.39 -24.69
CA PHE A 393 11.74 -3.44 -25.45
C PHE A 393 10.96 -4.68 -25.05
N ILE A 394 9.73 -4.49 -24.59
CA ILE A 394 8.80 -5.57 -24.28
C ILE A 394 7.45 -5.30 -24.92
N TYR A 395 6.69 -6.36 -25.17
CA TYR A 395 5.33 -6.24 -25.68
C TYR A 395 4.42 -7.34 -25.14
N LEU A 396 3.12 -7.10 -25.24
CA LEU A 396 2.08 -8.09 -24.94
C LEU A 396 1.48 -8.58 -26.27
N PRO A 397 1.77 -9.82 -26.69
CA PRO A 397 1.36 -10.34 -28.00
C PRO A 397 -0.15 -10.61 -28.04
N THR A 398 -0.74 -10.27 -29.20
CA THR A 398 -2.10 -10.67 -29.57
C THR A 398 -2.00 -11.83 -30.56
N LYS A 399 -2.54 -12.99 -30.20
CA LYS A 399 -2.60 -14.16 -31.11
C LYS A 399 -3.94 -14.18 -31.82
N MET A 400 -3.94 -14.51 -33.10
CA MET A 400 -5.19 -14.68 -33.86
C MET A 400 -5.65 -16.14 -33.78
N ASN A 401 -6.89 -16.37 -33.36
CA ASN A 401 -7.58 -17.65 -33.50
C ASN A 401 -8.66 -17.51 -34.57
N GLY A 402 -8.28 -17.78 -35.83
CA GLY A 402 -9.09 -17.40 -36.98
C GLY A 402 -9.22 -15.88 -37.07
N ALA A 403 -10.45 -15.37 -37.03
CA ALA A 403 -10.73 -13.94 -37.00
C ALA A 403 -10.67 -13.33 -35.59
N ILE A 404 -10.68 -14.14 -34.51
CA ILE A 404 -10.83 -13.64 -33.14
C ILE A 404 -9.46 -13.35 -32.51
N PRO A 405 -9.22 -12.13 -31.99
CA PRO A 405 -8.01 -11.82 -31.24
C PRO A 405 -8.04 -12.47 -29.84
N VAL A 406 -6.95 -13.15 -29.48
CA VAL A 406 -6.72 -13.78 -28.19
C VAL A 406 -5.53 -13.09 -27.50
N TYR A 407 -5.80 -12.50 -26.33
CA TYR A 407 -4.78 -11.82 -25.53
C TYR A 407 -4.12 -12.81 -24.57
N THR A 408 -2.80 -12.94 -24.67
CA THR A 408 -2.02 -13.89 -23.85
C THR A 408 -1.74 -13.38 -22.44
N TYR A 409 -1.80 -12.06 -22.24
CA TYR A 409 -1.42 -11.35 -21.01
C TYR A 409 0.00 -11.67 -20.49
N THR A 410 0.86 -12.23 -21.35
CA THR A 410 2.23 -12.63 -21.03
C THR A 410 3.18 -11.69 -21.77
N ILE A 411 4.13 -11.07 -21.05
CA ILE A 411 5.11 -10.18 -21.68
C ILE A 411 6.14 -10.98 -22.46
N GLU A 412 6.52 -10.48 -23.63
CA GLU A 412 7.58 -11.02 -24.48
C GLU A 412 8.58 -9.91 -24.82
N GLU A 413 9.81 -10.28 -25.18
CA GLU A 413 10.84 -9.33 -25.59
C GLU A 413 10.64 -8.92 -27.05
N GLY A 414 10.79 -7.61 -27.32
CA GLY A 414 10.64 -7.05 -28.65
C GLY A 414 9.66 -5.88 -28.71
N ILE A 415 9.35 -5.47 -29.94
CA ILE A 415 8.36 -4.45 -30.25
C ILE A 415 7.25 -5.16 -31.03
N THR A 416 6.00 -4.90 -30.68
CA THR A 416 4.85 -5.52 -31.37
C THR A 416 4.81 -5.14 -32.85
N ASN A 417 4.35 -6.07 -33.70
CA ASN A 417 3.96 -5.81 -35.08
C ASN A 417 2.43 -5.76 -35.25
N ASP A 418 1.67 -5.82 -34.15
CA ASP A 418 0.22 -6.00 -34.16
C ASP A 418 -0.50 -4.72 -34.64
N ARG A 419 -1.08 -4.76 -35.84
CA ARG A 419 -2.00 -3.73 -36.37
C ARG A 419 -3.44 -4.25 -36.42
N HIS A 420 -4.00 -4.61 -35.27
CA HIS A 420 -5.30 -5.31 -35.19
C HIS A 420 -6.53 -4.41 -35.01
N GLY A 421 -6.39 -3.07 -35.03
CA GLY A 421 -7.51 -2.15 -34.85
C GLY A 421 -8.66 -2.37 -35.85
N MET A 422 -8.33 -2.49 -37.15
CA MET A 422 -9.34 -2.77 -38.19
C MET A 422 -9.91 -4.19 -38.11
N VAL A 423 -9.14 -5.15 -37.59
CA VAL A 423 -9.64 -6.52 -37.39
C VAL A 423 -10.77 -6.53 -36.36
N ILE A 424 -10.64 -5.75 -35.28
CA ILE A 424 -11.70 -5.58 -34.28
C ILE A 424 -12.94 -4.91 -34.90
N VAL A 425 -12.76 -3.81 -35.64
CA VAL A 425 -13.86 -3.12 -36.32
C VAL A 425 -14.63 -4.04 -37.27
N ASN A 426 -13.90 -4.88 -38.02
CA ASN A 426 -14.50 -5.83 -38.94
C ASN A 426 -15.25 -6.96 -38.20
N ASN A 427 -14.71 -7.46 -37.09
CA ASN A 427 -15.35 -8.51 -36.29
C ASN A 427 -16.65 -8.08 -35.63
N GLU A 428 -16.74 -6.82 -35.21
CA GLU A 428 -17.96 -6.24 -34.64
C GLU A 428 -19.06 -6.01 -35.70
N GLY A 429 -18.80 -6.31 -36.98
CA GLY A 429 -19.77 -6.20 -38.07
C GLY A 429 -20.21 -4.77 -38.37
N ILE A 430 -19.49 -3.77 -37.85
CA ILE A 430 -19.88 -2.35 -37.92
C ILE A 430 -20.07 -1.91 -39.37
N LEU A 431 -19.15 -2.31 -40.26
CA LEU A 431 -19.23 -1.96 -41.68
C LEU A 431 -20.45 -2.61 -42.36
N ASN A 432 -20.77 -3.86 -42.02
CA ASN A 432 -21.93 -4.56 -42.56
C ASN A 432 -23.24 -3.89 -42.11
N ILE A 433 -23.35 -3.52 -40.82
CA ILE A 433 -24.52 -2.82 -40.27
C ILE A 433 -24.72 -1.46 -40.98
N LEU A 434 -23.63 -0.72 -41.22
CA LEU A 434 -23.68 0.56 -41.92
C LEU A 434 -24.09 0.40 -43.39
N GLU A 435 -23.59 -0.63 -44.08
CA GLU A 435 -23.96 -0.94 -45.46
C GLU A 435 -25.43 -1.34 -45.59
N GLU A 436 -25.94 -2.19 -44.68
CA GLU A 436 -27.34 -2.58 -44.62
C GLU A 436 -28.27 -1.37 -44.41
N GLY A 437 -27.89 -0.44 -43.53
CA GLY A 437 -28.65 0.79 -43.31
C GLY A 437 -28.74 1.70 -44.54
N ILE A 438 -27.64 1.82 -45.30
CA ILE A 438 -27.63 2.61 -46.55
C ILE A 438 -28.47 1.94 -47.64
N GLN A 439 -28.46 0.60 -47.73
CA GLN A 439 -29.30 -0.12 -48.69
C GLN A 439 -30.79 0.05 -48.39
N GLN A 440 -31.18 0.03 -47.10
CA GLN A 440 -32.56 0.29 -46.70
C GLN A 440 -33.04 1.72 -47.04
N MET A 441 -32.18 2.74 -46.88
CA MET A 441 -32.53 4.12 -47.26
C MET A 441 -32.65 4.36 -48.77
N LYS A 442 -32.05 3.50 -49.60
CA LYS A 442 -32.19 3.59 -51.08
C LYS A 442 -33.44 2.89 -51.60
N LEU A 443 -34.06 2.05 -50.77
CA LEU A 443 -35.28 1.29 -51.09
C LEU A 443 -36.56 1.96 -50.54
N SER A 444 -36.41 2.95 -49.66
CA SER A 444 -37.44 3.90 -49.20
C SER A 444 -37.45 5.16 -50.04
#